data_AF-A0A6F8T6H6-F1
#
_entry.id   AF-A0A6F8T6H6-F1
#
_cell.length_a   1.000
_cell.length_b   1.000
_cell.length_c   1.000
_cell.angle_alpha   90.00
_cell.angle_beta   90.00
_cell.angle_gamma   90.00
#
_symmetry.space_group_name_H-M   'P 1'
#
loop_
_entity.id
_entity.type
_entity.pdbx_description
1 polymer ?
#
loop_
_entity_poly.entity_id
_entity_poly.type
_entity_poly.pdbx_seq_one_letter_code
_entity_poly.pdbx_strand_id
1 'polypeptide(L)'
;MHGDKVNKLTKENFINKFQEMLEKYYLQPLDGTLKKDLKNGFIERSIHGAQHASRATLWALIMNKHLQKLLPEYVNSSQEKIANHIGVNVDEVELLILMTMGCHDAARKGEGHDDWESESAKIGLNILKELGLQNDHALLFSGAVQFKDNPDEYYSGPQK
;
A
#
# COMPACT_ATOMS: atom_id res chain seq x y z
N MET A 1 24.11 -8.89 18.15
CA MET A 1 23.36 -7.78 17.52
C MET A 1 23.52 -7.91 16.00
N HIS A 2 22.69 -8.73 15.38
CA HIS A 2 22.72 -9.07 13.95
C HIS A 2 21.28 -9.14 13.45
N GLY A 3 20.95 -8.50 12.32
CA GLY A 3 19.77 -8.93 11.53
C GLY A 3 18.97 -7.87 10.78
N ASP A 4 18.52 -6.79 11.41
CA ASP A 4 17.21 -6.21 11.01
C ASP A 4 17.22 -5.08 9.94
N LYS A 5 18.32 -4.87 9.20
CA LYS A 5 18.41 -3.73 8.27
C LYS A 5 17.95 -3.98 6.83
N VAL A 6 17.64 -5.22 6.44
CA VAL A 6 17.55 -5.57 5.00
C VAL A 6 16.19 -5.27 4.35
N ASN A 7 15.09 -5.16 5.11
CA ASN A 7 13.76 -5.04 4.52
C ASN A 7 13.03 -3.71 4.74
N LYS A 8 13.62 -2.77 5.49
CA LYS A 8 12.98 -1.49 5.78
C LYS A 8 12.76 -0.67 4.50
N LEU A 9 11.60 -0.03 4.37
CA LEU A 9 11.28 0.79 3.20
C LEU A 9 12.06 2.11 3.26
N THR A 10 12.77 2.45 2.18
CA THR A 10 13.53 3.69 2.03
C THR A 10 13.26 4.30 0.64
N LYS A 11 13.64 5.56 0.43
CA LYS A 11 13.46 6.21 -0.88
C LYS A 11 14.23 5.48 -1.97
N GLU A 12 15.40 4.94 -1.65
CA GLU A 12 16.29 4.24 -2.58
C GLU A 12 15.75 2.88 -3.00
N ASN A 13 15.04 2.17 -2.12
CA ASN A 13 14.52 0.83 -2.42
C ASN A 13 13.02 0.80 -2.75
N PHE A 14 12.30 1.91 -2.55
CA PHE A 14 10.85 1.97 -2.71
C PHE A 14 10.40 1.45 -4.07
N ILE A 15 11.02 1.90 -5.16
CA ILE A 15 10.62 1.50 -6.52
C ILE A 15 10.79 -0.01 -6.73
N ASN A 16 11.88 -0.60 -6.20
CA ASN A 16 12.11 -2.03 -6.32
C ASN A 16 11.07 -2.82 -5.51
N LYS A 17 10.76 -2.39 -4.28
CA LYS A 17 9.72 -3.01 -3.45
C LYS A 17 8.32 -2.87 -4.02
N PHE A 18 8.03 -1.72 -4.62
CA PHE A 18 6.77 -1.48 -5.29
C PHE A 18 6.64 -2.37 -6.53
N GLN A 19 7.71 -2.50 -7.33
CA GLN A 19 7.74 -3.41 -8.47
C GLN A 19 7.57 -4.87 -8.04
N GLU A 20 8.24 -5.33 -6.97
CA GLU A 20 8.06 -6.68 -6.41
C GLU A 20 6.58 -6.94 -6.06
N MET A 21 5.90 -5.96 -5.46
CA MET A 21 4.46 -6.03 -5.16
C MET A 21 3.63 -6.13 -6.45
N LEU A 22 3.91 -5.30 -7.46
CA LEU A 22 3.21 -5.35 -8.74
C LEU A 22 3.41 -6.70 -9.45
N GLU A 23 4.62 -7.24 -9.47
CA GLU A 23 4.93 -8.52 -10.08
C GLU A 23 4.21 -9.68 -9.38
N LYS A 24 4.14 -9.63 -8.04
CA LYS A 24 3.52 -10.67 -7.23
C LYS A 24 2.00 -10.70 -7.35
N TYR A 25 1.35 -9.54 -7.52
CA TYR A 25 -0.12 -9.45 -7.44
C TYR A 25 -0.79 -8.89 -8.70
N TYR A 26 -0.20 -7.91 -9.37
CA TYR A 26 -0.84 -7.16 -10.46
C TYR A 26 -0.44 -7.57 -11.87
N LEU A 27 0.70 -8.25 -12.02
CA LEU A 27 1.13 -8.85 -13.30
C LEU A 27 0.74 -10.32 -13.44
N GLN A 28 0.12 -10.88 -12.39
CA GLN A 28 -0.48 -12.21 -12.43
C GLN A 28 -1.90 -12.14 -13.02
N PRO A 29 -2.38 -13.21 -13.67
CA PRO A 29 -3.77 -13.40 -14.04
C PRO A 29 -4.78 -13.16 -12.90
N LEU A 30 -6.02 -12.81 -13.25
CA LEU A 30 -7.12 -12.64 -12.29
C LEU A 30 -7.54 -13.99 -11.69
N ASP A 31 -7.47 -15.07 -12.46
CA ASP A 31 -7.87 -16.41 -12.00
C ASP A 31 -6.93 -17.02 -10.93
N GLY A 32 -5.85 -16.33 -10.58
CA GLY A 32 -4.86 -16.75 -9.60
C GLY A 32 -3.81 -17.72 -10.14
N THR A 33 -3.82 -18.02 -11.43
CA THR A 33 -2.73 -18.77 -12.07
C THR A 33 -1.44 -17.93 -12.09
N LEU A 34 -0.29 -18.60 -12.15
CA LEU A 34 1.01 -17.93 -12.18
C LEU A 34 1.51 -17.79 -13.62
N LYS A 35 1.72 -16.55 -14.06
CA LYS A 35 2.27 -16.26 -15.39
C LYS A 35 3.78 -16.49 -15.38
N LYS A 36 4.27 -17.34 -16.29
CA LYS A 36 5.70 -17.70 -16.40
C LYS A 36 6.59 -16.53 -16.82
N ASP A 37 6.09 -15.65 -17.67
CA ASP A 37 6.80 -14.47 -18.15
C ASP A 37 5.95 -13.22 -17.90
N LEU A 38 6.37 -12.41 -16.92
CA LEU A 38 5.68 -11.18 -16.56
C LEU A 38 5.96 -10.01 -17.52
N LYS A 39 6.99 -10.13 -18.36
CA LYS A 39 7.49 -9.05 -19.22
C LYS A 39 7.01 -9.16 -20.65
N ASN A 40 6.55 -10.34 -21.08
CA ASN A 40 6.03 -10.59 -22.42
C ASN A 40 4.61 -11.15 -22.41
N GLY A 41 3.96 -11.12 -23.58
CA GLY A 41 2.62 -11.69 -23.79
C GLY A 41 1.47 -10.73 -23.45
N PHE A 42 0.26 -11.29 -23.34
CA PHE A 42 -0.96 -10.52 -23.11
C PHE A 42 -1.02 -9.88 -21.72
N ILE A 43 -1.69 -8.73 -21.64
CA ILE A 43 -2.02 -8.07 -20.38
C ILE A 43 -3.30 -8.71 -19.83
N GLU A 44 -3.16 -9.44 -18.72
CA GLU A 44 -4.26 -10.22 -18.12
C GLU A 44 -5.17 -9.37 -17.21
N ARG A 45 -4.65 -8.23 -16.72
CA ARG A 45 -5.38 -7.26 -15.89
C ARG A 45 -5.39 -5.90 -16.58
N SER A 46 -6.25 -5.73 -17.57
CA SER A 46 -6.27 -4.49 -18.38
C SER A 46 -6.91 -3.30 -17.65
N ILE A 47 -7.79 -3.54 -16.68
CA ILE A 47 -8.46 -2.50 -15.90
C ILE A 47 -7.77 -2.32 -14.55
N HIS A 48 -7.82 -3.32 -13.66
CA HIS A 48 -7.24 -3.26 -12.31
C HIS A 48 -5.85 -3.92 -12.24
N GLY A 49 -5.01 -3.66 -13.24
CA GLY A 49 -3.63 -4.15 -13.32
C GLY A 49 -2.58 -3.20 -12.77
N ALA A 50 -1.31 -3.51 -13.06
CA ALA A 50 -0.17 -2.78 -12.49
C ALA A 50 -0.17 -1.28 -12.85
N GLN A 51 -0.64 -0.91 -14.04
CA GLN A 51 -0.77 0.49 -14.43
C GLN A 51 -1.80 1.23 -13.58
N HIS A 52 -2.91 0.60 -13.22
CA HIS A 52 -3.93 1.19 -12.35
C HIS A 52 -3.39 1.44 -10.95
N ALA A 53 -2.82 0.42 -10.31
CA ALA A 53 -2.18 0.55 -8.99
C ALA A 53 -1.09 1.64 -8.98
N SER A 54 -0.28 1.71 -10.03
CA SER A 54 0.77 2.72 -10.18
C SER A 54 0.18 4.14 -10.30
N ARG A 55 -0.88 4.31 -11.09
CA ARG A 55 -1.56 5.62 -11.22
C ARG A 55 -2.23 6.04 -9.91
N ALA A 56 -2.92 5.14 -9.22
CA ALA A 56 -3.53 5.43 -7.93
C ALA A 56 -2.49 5.91 -6.90
N THR A 57 -1.35 5.21 -6.85
CA THR A 57 -0.22 5.56 -5.98
C THR A 57 0.38 6.92 -6.34
N LEU A 58 0.57 7.20 -7.63
CA LEU A 58 1.03 8.51 -8.10
C LEU A 58 0.06 9.63 -7.72
N TRP A 59 -1.25 9.42 -7.89
CA TRP A 59 -2.25 10.42 -7.50
C TRP A 59 -2.26 10.66 -5.99
N ALA A 60 -2.08 9.62 -5.16
CA ALA A 60 -1.91 9.80 -3.72
C ALA A 60 -0.72 10.71 -3.37
N LEU A 61 0.41 10.53 -4.05
CA LEU A 61 1.58 11.42 -3.89
C LEU A 61 1.25 12.86 -4.30
N ILE A 62 0.64 13.06 -5.48
CA ILE A 62 0.27 14.38 -5.99
C ILE A 62 -0.70 15.09 -5.03
N MET A 63 -1.73 14.37 -4.56
CA MET A 63 -2.69 14.89 -3.59
C MET A 63 -2.00 15.29 -2.29
N ASN A 64 -1.07 14.46 -1.78
CA ASN A 64 -0.29 14.82 -0.59
C ASN A 64 0.52 16.11 -0.79
N LYS A 65 1.20 16.28 -1.94
CA LYS A 65 1.95 17.51 -2.23
C LYS A 65 1.03 18.73 -2.37
N HIS A 66 -0.17 18.57 -2.91
CA HIS A 66 -1.17 19.65 -2.94
C HIS A 66 -1.68 20.01 -1.56
N LEU A 67 -2.01 19.02 -0.72
CA LEU A 67 -2.40 19.24 0.67
C LEU A 67 -1.28 19.92 1.46
N GLN A 68 -0.03 19.52 1.27
CA GLN A 68 1.12 20.16 1.90
C GLN A 68 1.23 21.66 1.54
N LYS A 69 0.88 22.02 0.31
CA LYS A 69 0.89 23.43 -0.13
C LYS A 69 -0.27 24.23 0.45
N LEU A 70 -1.45 23.62 0.57
CA LEU A 70 -2.68 24.30 1.00
C LEU A 70 -2.81 24.35 2.53
N LEU A 71 -2.41 23.29 3.21
CA LEU A 71 -2.62 23.04 4.64
C LEU A 71 -1.33 22.46 5.28
N PRO A 72 -0.19 23.17 5.23
CA PRO A 72 1.11 22.64 5.63
C PRO A 72 1.14 22.19 7.11
N GLU A 73 0.55 22.97 8.00
CA GLU A 73 0.52 22.66 9.44
C GLU A 73 -0.25 21.37 9.74
N TYR A 74 -1.39 21.17 9.05
CA TYR A 74 -2.19 19.96 9.19
C TYR A 74 -1.43 18.73 8.71
N VAL A 75 -0.83 18.80 7.51
CA VAL A 75 -0.11 17.66 6.93
C VAL A 75 1.13 17.32 7.76
N ASN A 76 1.95 18.32 8.12
CA ASN A 76 3.13 18.12 8.95
C ASN A 76 2.75 17.51 10.31
N SER A 77 1.76 18.09 11.01
CA SER A 77 1.33 17.57 12.31
C SER A 77 0.78 16.15 12.20
N SER A 78 0.04 15.83 11.14
CA SER A 78 -0.51 14.50 10.92
C SER A 78 0.60 13.47 10.65
N GLN A 79 1.53 13.78 9.76
CA GLN A 79 2.65 12.90 9.44
C GLN A 79 3.58 12.71 10.63
N GLU A 80 3.86 13.76 11.41
CA GLU A 80 4.65 13.67 12.64
C GLU A 80 3.97 12.80 13.70
N LYS A 81 2.65 12.94 13.90
CA LYS A 81 1.89 12.08 14.83
C LYS A 81 1.97 10.62 14.42
N ILE A 82 1.79 10.32 13.14
CA ILE A 82 1.90 8.95 12.63
C ILE A 82 3.33 8.43 12.82
N ALA A 83 4.34 9.21 12.41
CA ALA A 83 5.75 8.87 12.53
C ALA A 83 6.15 8.54 13.97
N ASN A 84 5.73 9.39 14.92
CA ASN A 84 5.97 9.19 16.35
C ASN A 84 5.23 7.96 16.90
N HIS A 85 3.97 7.77 16.50
CA HIS A 85 3.17 6.63 16.95
C HIS A 85 3.79 5.28 16.52
N ILE A 86 4.26 5.20 15.27
CA ILE A 86 4.78 3.92 14.72
C ILE A 86 6.31 3.78 14.83
N GLY A 87 7.02 4.81 15.32
CA GLY A 87 8.47 4.78 15.55
C GLY A 87 9.32 4.89 14.28
N VAL A 88 8.88 5.69 13.30
CA VAL A 88 9.60 5.92 12.03
C VAL A 88 9.81 7.42 11.76
N ASN A 89 10.46 7.76 10.66
CA ASN A 89 10.56 9.17 10.23
C ASN A 89 9.41 9.54 9.27
N VAL A 90 9.16 10.83 9.10
CA VAL A 90 8.08 11.35 8.25
C VAL A 90 8.19 10.89 6.79
N ASP A 91 9.41 10.82 6.26
CA ASP A 91 9.66 10.34 4.90
C ASP A 91 9.17 8.89 4.70
N GLU A 92 9.39 8.04 5.69
CA GLU A 92 8.96 6.65 5.67
C GLU A 92 7.45 6.52 5.79
N VAL A 93 6.78 7.40 6.55
CA VAL A 93 5.31 7.45 6.59
C VAL A 93 4.74 7.66 5.18
N GLU A 94 5.28 8.61 4.41
CA GLU A 94 4.83 8.83 3.02
C GLU A 94 5.00 7.55 2.19
N LEU A 95 6.15 6.88 2.27
CA LEU A 95 6.40 5.64 1.53
C LEU A 95 5.46 4.49 1.94
N LEU A 96 5.14 4.36 3.22
CA LEU A 96 4.20 3.35 3.73
C LEU A 96 2.77 3.62 3.24
N ILE A 97 2.34 4.89 3.19
CA ILE A 97 1.05 5.28 2.60
C ILE A 97 1.02 4.90 1.12
N LEU A 98 2.09 5.20 0.37
CA LEU A 98 2.17 4.87 -1.05
C LEU A 98 2.16 3.37 -1.31
N MET A 99 2.90 2.58 -0.51
CA MET A 99 2.86 1.11 -0.59
C MET A 99 1.45 0.57 -0.29
N THR A 100 0.79 1.14 0.73
CA THR A 100 -0.59 0.78 1.12
C THR A 100 -1.57 1.07 -0.01
N MET A 101 -1.48 2.26 -0.63
CA MET A 101 -2.28 2.62 -1.80
C MET A 101 -2.03 1.67 -2.97
N GLY A 102 -0.79 1.24 -3.16
CA GLY A 102 -0.44 0.24 -4.18
C GLY A 102 -1.14 -1.10 -4.00
N CYS A 103 -1.59 -1.43 -2.80
CA CYS A 103 -2.21 -2.71 -2.48
C CYS A 103 -3.75 -2.72 -2.62
N HIS A 104 -4.39 -1.59 -2.95
CA HIS A 104 -5.85 -1.43 -2.76
C HIS A 104 -6.73 -2.40 -3.54
N ASP A 105 -6.23 -2.96 -4.64
CA ASP A 105 -6.93 -3.94 -5.49
C ASP A 105 -6.10 -5.24 -5.69
N ALA A 106 -5.11 -5.48 -4.82
CA ALA A 106 -4.12 -6.54 -5.03
C ALA A 106 -4.74 -7.95 -5.06
N ALA A 107 -5.86 -8.15 -4.35
CA ALA A 107 -6.51 -9.46 -4.25
C ALA A 107 -7.54 -9.74 -5.35
N ARG A 108 -7.82 -8.78 -6.25
CA ARG A 108 -8.90 -8.89 -7.23
C ARG A 108 -8.74 -10.15 -8.10
N LYS A 109 -9.78 -10.98 -8.17
CA LYS A 109 -9.80 -12.23 -8.96
C LYS A 109 -10.73 -12.22 -10.17
N GLY A 110 -11.37 -11.09 -10.43
CA GLY A 110 -12.28 -10.92 -11.55
C GLY A 110 -12.70 -9.47 -11.65
N GLU A 111 -13.24 -9.09 -12.80
CA GLU A 111 -13.62 -7.68 -13.04
C GLU A 111 -15.02 -7.31 -12.53
N GLY A 112 -15.74 -8.27 -11.94
CA GLY A 112 -17.11 -8.13 -11.45
C GLY A 112 -17.24 -7.37 -10.13
N HIS A 113 -17.97 -7.95 -9.18
CA HIS A 113 -18.25 -7.31 -7.88
C HIS A 113 -16.96 -6.98 -7.09
N ASP A 114 -16.95 -5.80 -6.48
CA ASP A 114 -15.92 -5.33 -5.54
C ASP A 114 -16.19 -5.90 -4.15
N ASP A 115 -15.69 -7.12 -3.94
CA ASP A 115 -15.73 -7.82 -2.66
C ASP A 115 -14.29 -8.16 -2.18
N TRP A 116 -13.28 -7.39 -2.62
CA TRP A 116 -11.86 -7.77 -2.51
C TRP A 116 -11.06 -6.92 -1.52
N GLU A 117 -11.70 -5.96 -0.86
CA GLU A 117 -11.09 -4.98 0.04
C GLU A 117 -10.43 -5.67 1.23
N SER A 118 -11.13 -6.64 1.84
CA SER A 118 -10.64 -7.40 2.98
C SER A 118 -9.43 -8.25 2.61
N GLU A 119 -9.45 -8.91 1.45
CA GLU A 119 -8.33 -9.72 0.96
C GLU A 119 -7.15 -8.84 0.54
N SER A 120 -7.42 -7.70 -0.09
CA SER A 120 -6.39 -6.72 -0.49
C SER A 120 -5.72 -6.11 0.75
N ALA A 121 -6.49 -5.83 1.80
CA ALA A 121 -5.96 -5.42 3.09
C ALA A 121 -5.07 -6.50 3.73
N LYS A 122 -5.47 -7.79 3.68
CA LYS A 122 -4.61 -8.89 4.16
C LYS A 122 -3.30 -8.99 3.38
N ILE A 123 -3.31 -8.76 2.07
CA ILE A 123 -2.09 -8.68 1.25
C ILE A 123 -1.22 -7.50 1.70
N GLY A 124 -1.80 -6.31 1.83
CA GLY A 124 -1.11 -5.12 2.31
C GLY A 124 -0.48 -5.32 3.69
N LEU A 125 -1.23 -5.92 4.63
CA LEU A 125 -0.75 -6.27 5.97
C LEU A 125 0.52 -7.13 5.90
N ASN A 126 0.51 -8.17 5.07
CA ASN A 126 1.66 -9.07 4.94
C ASN A 126 2.86 -8.36 4.32
N ILE A 127 2.66 -7.55 3.27
CA ILE A 127 3.74 -6.76 2.65
C ILE A 127 4.35 -5.80 3.67
N LEU A 128 3.53 -5.06 4.42
CA LEU A 128 4.01 -4.10 5.42
C LEU A 128 4.81 -4.80 6.53
N LYS A 129 4.39 -5.99 6.96
CA LYS A 129 5.14 -6.82 7.91
C LYS A 129 6.45 -7.34 7.31
N GLU A 130 6.46 -7.78 6.04
CA GLU A 130 7.67 -8.17 5.33
C GLU A 130 8.68 -7.00 5.24
N LEU A 131 8.18 -5.77 5.15
CA LEU A 131 8.95 -4.51 5.19
C LEU A 131 9.39 -4.09 6.60
N GLY A 132 9.08 -4.88 7.63
CA GLY A 132 9.55 -4.67 9.00
C GLY A 132 8.61 -3.88 9.91
N LEU A 133 7.37 -3.56 9.48
CA LEU A 133 6.40 -2.97 10.40
C LEU A 133 5.93 -4.00 11.44
N GLN A 134 5.76 -3.51 12.67
CA GLN A 134 5.07 -4.26 13.71
C GLN A 134 3.62 -4.54 13.29
N ASN A 135 3.08 -5.67 13.76
CA ASN A 135 1.77 -6.15 13.34
C ASN A 135 0.65 -5.10 13.53
N ASP A 136 0.63 -4.43 14.67
CA ASP A 136 -0.43 -3.46 14.99
C ASP A 136 -0.31 -2.19 14.13
N HIS A 137 0.91 -1.76 13.78
CA HIS A 137 1.13 -0.66 12.85
C HIS A 137 0.76 -1.06 11.42
N ALA A 138 1.12 -2.26 10.99
CA ALA A 138 0.74 -2.77 9.68
C ALA A 138 -0.79 -2.93 9.54
N LEU A 139 -1.49 -3.30 10.63
CA LEU A 139 -2.95 -3.30 10.71
C LEU A 139 -3.54 -1.90 10.53
N LEU A 140 -2.95 -0.88 11.15
CA LEU A 140 -3.39 0.51 10.96
C LEU A 140 -3.39 0.91 9.48
N PHE A 141 -2.30 0.68 8.76
CA PHE A 141 -2.23 1.02 7.34
C PHE A 141 -3.13 0.15 6.47
N SER A 142 -3.08 -1.18 6.63
CA SER A 142 -3.90 -2.09 5.82
C SER A 142 -5.40 -1.91 6.05
N GLY A 143 -5.84 -1.46 7.23
CA GLY A 143 -7.22 -1.09 7.48
C GLY A 143 -7.73 0.00 6.54
N ALA A 144 -6.88 0.92 6.09
CA ALA A 144 -7.27 1.96 5.14
C ALA A 144 -7.66 1.38 3.76
N VAL A 145 -7.13 0.21 3.41
CA VAL A 145 -7.56 -0.55 2.21
C VAL A 145 -8.90 -1.22 2.46
N GLN A 146 -9.05 -1.87 3.61
CA GLN A 146 -10.27 -2.61 3.96
C GLN A 146 -11.50 -1.71 4.00
N PHE A 147 -11.34 -0.50 4.54
CA PHE A 147 -12.44 0.43 4.81
C PHE A 147 -12.45 1.62 3.85
N LYS A 148 -11.82 1.50 2.66
CA LYS A 148 -11.73 2.60 1.68
C LYS A 148 -13.11 3.17 1.29
N ASP A 149 -14.12 2.30 1.22
CA ASP A 149 -15.50 2.65 0.87
C ASP A 149 -16.39 2.97 2.08
N ASN A 150 -15.93 2.65 3.30
CA ASN A 150 -16.61 2.91 4.56
C ASN A 150 -15.65 3.55 5.59
N PRO A 151 -15.13 4.76 5.32
CA PRO A 151 -14.07 5.37 6.12
C PRO A 151 -14.46 5.61 7.59
N ASP A 152 -15.75 5.75 7.90
CA ASP A 152 -16.22 5.89 9.28
C ASP A 152 -15.95 4.63 10.13
N GLU A 153 -15.91 3.45 9.51
CA GLU A 153 -15.59 2.18 10.19
C GLU A 153 -14.09 2.06 10.49
N TYR A 154 -13.23 2.70 9.68
CA TYR A 154 -11.78 2.71 9.90
C TYR A 154 -11.40 3.31 11.26
N TYR A 155 -12.07 4.40 11.65
CA TYR A 155 -11.83 5.12 12.90
C TYR A 155 -12.39 4.41 14.15
N SER A 156 -13.14 3.31 13.98
CA SER A 156 -13.75 2.55 15.08
C SER A 156 -12.89 1.41 15.63
N GLY A 157 -11.69 1.18 15.07
CA GLY A 157 -10.72 0.20 15.55
C GLY A 157 -10.15 0.53 16.94
N PRO A 158 -9.58 -0.46 17.66
CA PRO A 158 -9.21 -0.31 19.06
C PRO A 158 -8.14 0.77 19.23
N GLN A 159 -8.54 1.92 19.77
CA GLN A 159 -7.64 2.88 20.39
C GLN A 159 -7.08 2.22 21.65
N LYS A 160 -5.85 1.74 21.60
CA LYS A 160 -5.09 1.36 22.79
C LYS A 160 -4.17 2.49 23.20
#